data_AF-A0A963DWS6-F1
#
_entry.id   AF-A0A963DWS6-F1
#
_cell.length_a   1.000
_cell.length_b   1.000
_cell.length_c   1.000
_cell.angle_alpha   90.00
_cell.angle_beta   90.00
_cell.angle_gamma   90.00
#
_symmetry.space_group_name_H-M   'P 1'
#
loop_
_entity.id
_entity.type
_entity.pdbx_description
1 polymer ?
#
loop_
_entity_poly.entity_id
_entity_poly.type
_entity_poly.pdbx_seq_one_letter_code
_entity_poly.pdbx_strand_id
1 'polypeptide(L)'
;MALPASGIAGNQRYEPLSASVQASLHSAVSDHASPEPVFASESAKRRWLEAMSVRVARYIDDPRFRMEFLKTAYYEAQRAGLDPQLVLSVIQVESAFRKYAVSSARARGYMQVMPFWIGLIGDDDDNLFHLRTNLRYGCTILRHYVDIEKGNLFRALGRYNGSLGKARYPNLVLRAWRRNWHWNDGTVAAGDGTNEAIAN
;
A
#
# COMPACT_ATOMS: atom_id res chain seq x y z
N MET A 1 1.77 1.34 -30.45
CA MET A 1 2.83 1.96 -29.64
C MET A 1 2.15 2.69 -28.48
N ALA A 2 2.12 2.09 -27.28
CA ALA A 2 1.44 2.68 -26.12
C ALA A 2 2.40 3.63 -25.40
N LEU A 3 1.99 4.90 -25.20
CA LEU A 3 2.77 5.90 -24.47
C LEU A 3 3.00 5.44 -23.02
N PRO A 4 4.18 5.67 -22.43
CA PRO A 4 4.41 5.34 -21.04
C PRO A 4 3.50 6.22 -20.17
N ALA A 5 2.62 5.58 -19.40
CA ALA A 5 1.90 6.27 -18.34
C ALA A 5 2.93 6.83 -17.35
N SER A 6 3.19 8.13 -17.46
CA SER A 6 3.98 8.89 -16.48
C SER A 6 3.23 8.79 -15.15
N GLY A 7 3.90 8.27 -14.12
CA GLY A 7 3.31 8.12 -12.80
C GLY A 7 2.78 9.47 -12.31
N ILE A 8 1.63 9.47 -11.64
CA ILE A 8 1.06 10.68 -11.01
C ILE A 8 1.79 10.89 -9.68
N ALA A 9 3.11 10.75 -9.65
CA ALA A 9 3.91 11.10 -8.49
C ALA A 9 4.00 12.62 -8.47
N GLY A 10 3.33 13.24 -7.50
CA GLY A 10 3.45 14.68 -7.26
C GLY A 10 4.85 15.02 -6.77
N ASN A 11 5.13 16.32 -6.67
CA ASN A 11 6.43 16.81 -6.20
C ASN A 11 6.44 16.81 -4.66
N GLN A 12 6.43 15.62 -4.04
CA GLN A 12 6.56 15.47 -2.59
C GLN A 12 7.83 16.19 -2.13
N ARG A 13 7.65 17.06 -1.14
CA ARG A 13 8.75 17.84 -0.56
C ARG A 13 9.16 17.23 0.77
N TYR A 14 10.44 17.38 1.08
CA TYR A 14 10.94 17.07 2.41
C TYR A 14 10.22 17.95 3.45
N GLU A 15 9.67 17.31 4.47
CA GLU A 15 9.13 17.95 5.66
C GLU A 15 10.04 17.57 6.84
N PRO A 16 10.61 18.53 7.58
CA PRO A 16 11.50 18.22 8.70
C PRO A 16 10.84 17.32 9.74
N LEU A 17 11.53 16.23 10.10
CA LEU A 17 11.10 15.28 11.12
C LEU A 17 11.78 15.63 12.46
N SER A 18 11.08 15.41 13.57
CA SER A 18 11.75 15.40 14.88
C SER A 18 12.69 14.20 14.96
N ALA A 19 13.74 14.30 15.78
CA ALA A 19 14.66 13.18 15.99
C ALA A 19 13.95 11.91 16.49
N SER A 20 12.92 12.07 17.34
CA SER A 20 12.10 10.95 17.82
C SER A 20 11.32 10.28 16.70
N VAL A 21 10.67 11.07 15.83
CA VAL A 21 9.92 10.54 14.68
C VAL A 21 10.87 9.85 13.71
N GLN A 22 12.02 10.46 13.43
CA GLN A 22 13.03 9.89 12.55
C GLN A 22 13.53 8.54 13.09
N ALA A 23 13.84 8.44 14.39
CA ALA A 23 14.26 7.19 15.02
C ALA A 23 13.17 6.10 14.98
N SER A 24 11.91 6.47 15.23
CA SER A 24 10.79 5.53 15.13
C SER A 24 10.58 5.02 13.71
N LEU A 25 10.67 5.89 12.70
CA LEU A 25 10.54 5.49 11.30
C LEU A 25 11.74 4.67 10.83
N HIS A 26 12.95 4.98 11.31
CA HIS A 26 14.15 4.19 11.03
C HIS A 26 14.02 2.77 11.56
N SER A 27 13.66 2.62 12.85
CA SER A 27 13.36 1.30 13.43
C SER A 27 12.26 0.57 12.66
N ALA A 28 11.26 1.29 12.13
CA ALA A 28 10.20 0.69 11.34
C ALA A 28 10.68 0.15 9.99
N VAL A 29 11.65 0.79 9.31
CA VAL A 29 12.14 0.31 8.00
C VAL A 29 13.25 -0.74 8.10
N SER A 30 14.13 -0.66 9.10
CA SER A 30 15.26 -1.59 9.29
C SER A 30 14.89 -2.93 9.93
N ASP A 31 13.64 -3.12 10.36
CA ASP A 31 13.14 -4.43 10.79
C ASP A 31 13.15 -5.42 9.63
N HIS A 32 13.82 -6.57 9.79
CA HIS A 32 13.95 -7.60 8.76
C HIS A 32 13.18 -8.89 9.03
N ALA A 33 12.32 -8.94 10.06
CA ALA A 33 11.57 -10.15 10.43
C ALA A 33 10.91 -10.84 9.22
N SER A 34 10.96 -12.17 9.13
CA SER A 34 10.43 -12.91 7.97
C SER A 34 8.97 -12.52 7.68
N PRO A 35 8.62 -12.17 6.43
CA PRO A 35 7.32 -11.63 6.09
C PRO A 35 6.30 -12.76 5.92
N GLU A 36 5.81 -13.32 7.02
CA GLU A 36 4.62 -14.19 6.99
C GLU A 36 3.38 -13.35 7.32
N PRO A 37 2.47 -13.13 6.35
CA PRO A 37 1.28 -12.33 6.57
C PRO A 37 0.30 -13.06 7.51
N VAL A 38 -0.26 -12.33 8.47
CA VAL A 38 -1.19 -12.87 9.46
C VAL A 38 -2.60 -12.72 8.95
N PHE A 39 -3.21 -13.84 8.55
CA PHE A 39 -4.62 -13.90 8.15
C PHE A 39 -5.47 -14.46 9.28
N ALA A 40 -6.77 -14.14 9.28
CA ALA A 40 -7.72 -14.70 10.25
C ALA A 40 -7.82 -16.23 10.19
N SER A 41 -7.59 -16.83 9.01
CA SER A 41 -7.47 -18.28 8.83
C SER A 41 -6.74 -18.59 7.53
N GLU A 42 -6.25 -19.82 7.39
CA GLU A 42 -5.69 -20.32 6.12
C GLU A 42 -6.72 -20.29 4.98
N SER A 43 -8.01 -20.47 5.30
CA SER A 43 -9.09 -20.34 4.32
C SER A 43 -9.24 -18.89 3.82
N ALA A 44 -9.17 -17.91 4.73
CA ALA A 44 -9.22 -16.48 4.40
C ALA A 44 -7.99 -16.06 3.58
N LYS A 45 -6.80 -16.54 3.96
CA LYS A 45 -5.56 -16.38 3.22
C LYS A 45 -5.70 -16.86 1.78
N ARG A 46 -6.18 -18.09 1.58
CA ARG A 46 -6.38 -18.67 0.25
C ARG A 46 -7.36 -17.85 -0.59
N ARG A 47 -8.55 -17.54 -0.06
CA ARG A 47 -9.58 -16.76 -0.78
C ARG A 47 -9.07 -15.39 -1.19
N TRP A 48 -8.39 -14.69 -0.27
CA TRP A 48 -7.83 -13.37 -0.56
C TRP A 48 -6.74 -13.44 -1.63
N LEU A 49 -5.77 -14.35 -1.49
CA LEU A 49 -4.67 -14.49 -2.44
C LEU A 49 -5.16 -14.88 -3.84
N GLU A 50 -6.14 -15.78 -3.93
CA GLU A 50 -6.75 -16.17 -5.19
C GLU A 50 -7.45 -14.98 -5.86
N ALA A 51 -8.33 -14.28 -5.13
CA ALA A 51 -9.05 -13.14 -5.66
C ALA A 51 -8.12 -12.00 -6.10
N MET A 52 -7.11 -11.68 -5.30
CA MET A 52 -6.16 -10.62 -5.64
C MET A 52 -5.21 -11.04 -6.76
N SER A 53 -4.83 -12.32 -6.85
CA SER A 53 -3.98 -12.83 -7.93
C SER A 53 -4.64 -12.68 -9.30
N VAL A 54 -5.97 -12.89 -9.39
CA VAL A 54 -6.75 -12.64 -10.60
C VAL A 54 -6.74 -11.16 -10.97
N ARG A 55 -6.95 -10.26 -9.99
CA ARG A 55 -6.99 -8.80 -10.22
C ARG A 55 -5.63 -8.23 -10.63
N VAL A 56 -4.54 -8.76 -10.07
CA VAL A 56 -3.17 -8.34 -10.38
C VAL A 56 -2.65 -8.96 -11.69
N ALA A 57 -3.25 -10.04 -12.19
CA ALA A 57 -2.82 -10.77 -13.39
C ALA A 57 -2.59 -9.89 -14.62
N ARG A 58 -3.35 -8.80 -14.77
CA ARG A 58 -3.18 -7.86 -15.90
C ARG A 58 -1.94 -6.98 -15.82
N TYR A 59 -1.24 -6.99 -14.69
CA TYR A 59 -0.05 -6.17 -14.42
C TYR A 59 1.21 -6.99 -14.19
N ILE A 60 1.06 -8.19 -13.64
CA ILE A 60 2.15 -9.10 -13.32
C ILE A 60 1.79 -10.47 -13.91
N ASP A 61 2.46 -10.85 -14.98
CA ASP A 61 2.13 -12.08 -15.72
C ASP A 61 2.49 -13.34 -14.91
N ASP A 62 3.71 -13.38 -14.35
CA ASP A 62 4.23 -14.54 -13.61
C ASP A 62 3.37 -14.84 -12.36
N PRO A 63 2.68 -16.01 -12.31
CA PRO A 63 1.88 -16.41 -11.16
C PRO A 63 2.68 -16.56 -9.86
N ARG A 64 3.94 -17.01 -9.94
CA ARG A 64 4.77 -17.21 -8.75
C ARG A 64 5.13 -15.86 -8.13
N PHE A 65 5.61 -14.95 -8.98
CA PHE A 65 5.92 -13.59 -8.54
C PHE A 65 4.67 -12.83 -8.08
N ARG A 66 3.50 -13.04 -8.69
CA ARG A 66 2.22 -12.49 -8.17
C ARG A 66 1.95 -12.90 -6.72
N MET A 67 2.16 -14.17 -6.41
CA MET A 67 1.94 -14.69 -5.06
C MET A 67 2.93 -14.08 -4.06
N GLU A 68 4.20 -13.99 -4.42
CA GLU A 68 5.24 -13.34 -3.62
C GLU A 68 4.91 -11.85 -3.38
N PHE A 69 4.56 -11.13 -4.45
CA PHE A 69 4.14 -9.74 -4.40
C PHE A 69 2.96 -9.53 -3.46
N LEU A 70 1.90 -10.32 -3.60
CA LEU A 70 0.68 -10.18 -2.80
C LEU A 70 0.91 -10.49 -1.32
N LYS A 71 1.69 -11.53 -1.00
CA LYS A 71 2.07 -11.84 0.39
C LYS A 71 2.87 -10.68 0.99
N THR A 72 3.86 -10.18 0.25
CA THR A 72 4.70 -9.07 0.72
C THR A 72 3.88 -7.79 0.92
N ALA A 73 3.03 -7.42 -0.05
CA ALA A 73 2.16 -6.25 0.06
C ALA A 73 1.18 -6.36 1.23
N TYR A 74 0.61 -7.54 1.47
CA TYR A 74 -0.28 -7.77 2.60
C TYR A 74 0.45 -7.63 3.94
N TYR A 75 1.61 -8.28 4.07
CA TYR A 75 2.43 -8.22 5.28
C TYR A 75 2.87 -6.78 5.60
N GLU A 76 3.43 -6.07 4.62
CA GLU A 76 3.93 -4.71 4.81
C GLU A 76 2.80 -3.71 5.11
N ALA A 77 1.61 -3.90 4.51
CA ALA A 77 0.44 -3.11 4.84
C ALA A 77 -0.02 -3.34 6.28
N GLN A 78 -0.22 -4.61 6.68
CA GLN A 78 -0.68 -4.94 8.03
C GLN A 78 0.28 -4.49 9.12
N ARG A 79 1.59 -4.70 8.92
CA ARG A 79 2.60 -4.27 9.89
C ARG A 79 2.58 -2.75 10.09
N ALA A 80 2.33 -1.99 9.03
CA ALA A 80 2.17 -0.55 9.11
C ALA A 80 0.75 -0.13 9.58
N GLY A 81 -0.15 -1.06 9.93
CA GLY A 81 -1.52 -0.73 10.33
C GLY A 81 -2.34 -0.11 9.20
N LEU A 82 -2.12 -0.55 7.97
CA LEU A 82 -2.82 -0.11 6.77
C LEU A 82 -3.66 -1.26 6.18
N ASP A 83 -4.75 -0.90 5.50
CA ASP A 83 -5.53 -1.85 4.72
C ASP A 83 -4.73 -2.31 3.48
N PRO A 84 -4.51 -3.63 3.28
CA PRO A 84 -3.80 -4.14 2.10
C PRO A 84 -4.44 -3.74 0.76
N GLN A 85 -5.77 -3.63 0.68
CA GLN A 85 -6.49 -3.19 -0.51
C GLN A 85 -6.24 -1.70 -0.80
N LEU A 86 -6.10 -0.87 0.25
CA LEU A 86 -5.69 0.53 0.10
C LEU A 86 -4.27 0.59 -0.47
N VAL A 87 -3.34 -0.20 0.04
CA VAL A 87 -1.95 -0.25 -0.46
C VAL A 87 -1.90 -0.69 -1.94
N LEU A 88 -2.66 -1.73 -2.33
CA LEU A 88 -2.78 -2.14 -3.74
C LEU A 88 -3.33 -1.00 -4.62
N SER A 89 -4.25 -0.20 -4.11
CA SER A 89 -4.79 0.95 -4.84
C SER A 89 -3.76 2.08 -5.03
N VAL A 90 -2.91 2.33 -4.03
CA VAL A 90 -1.78 3.27 -4.13
C VAL A 90 -0.79 2.78 -5.18
N ILE A 91 -0.37 1.51 -5.11
CA ILE A 91 0.57 0.90 -6.08
C ILE A 91 0.02 0.99 -7.51
N GLN A 92 -1.28 0.74 -7.69
CA GLN A 92 -1.91 0.86 -8.99
C GLN A 92 -1.79 2.29 -9.56
N VAL A 93 -2.04 3.31 -8.75
CA VAL A 93 -2.00 4.72 -9.19
C VAL A 93 -0.56 5.20 -9.40
N GLU A 94 0.36 4.77 -8.55
CA GLU A 94 1.75 5.21 -8.56
C GLU A 94 2.56 4.59 -9.70
N SER A 95 2.54 3.26 -9.83
CA SER A 95 3.42 2.55 -10.76
C SER A 95 2.68 1.67 -11.76
N ALA A 96 1.39 1.41 -11.56
CA ALA A 96 0.67 0.32 -12.21
C ALA A 96 1.41 -1.03 -12.03
N PHE A 97 1.92 -1.27 -10.81
CA PHE A 97 2.68 -2.46 -10.41
C PHE A 97 4.02 -2.65 -11.15
N ARG A 98 4.64 -1.58 -11.66
CA ARG A 98 5.95 -1.66 -12.32
C ARG A 98 7.10 -1.53 -11.32
N LYS A 99 7.87 -2.61 -11.16
CA LYS A 99 9.06 -2.69 -10.27
C LYS A 99 10.06 -1.56 -10.50
N TYR A 100 10.36 -1.25 -11.76
CA TYR A 100 11.38 -0.27 -12.14
C TYR A 100 10.79 1.08 -12.57
N ALA A 101 9.59 1.43 -12.09
CA ALA A 101 9.00 2.74 -12.37
C ALA A 101 9.87 3.85 -11.77
N VAL A 102 10.18 4.86 -12.59
CA VAL A 102 10.85 6.10 -12.17
C VAL A 102 10.04 7.29 -12.67
N SER A 103 9.63 8.19 -11.78
CA SER A 103 8.94 9.42 -12.17
C SER A 103 9.92 10.51 -12.62
N SER A 104 9.41 11.58 -13.23
CA SER A 104 10.18 12.79 -13.51
C SER A 104 10.73 13.46 -12.24
N ALA A 105 10.03 13.32 -11.11
CA ALA A 105 10.49 13.76 -9.79
C ALA A 105 11.48 12.78 -9.13
N ARG A 106 11.89 11.72 -9.84
CA ARG A 106 12.81 10.65 -9.39
C ARG A 106 12.25 9.71 -8.31
N ALA A 107 10.94 9.68 -8.12
CA ALA A 107 10.28 8.68 -7.28
C ALA A 107 10.49 7.27 -7.86
N ARG A 108 10.68 6.24 -7.01
CA ARG A 108 11.12 4.90 -7.45
C ARG A 108 10.18 3.78 -7.00
N GLY A 109 10.04 2.78 -7.87
CA GLY A 109 9.45 1.48 -7.55
C GLY A 109 7.92 1.49 -7.44
N TYR A 110 7.38 0.42 -6.84
CA TYR A 110 5.95 0.12 -6.80
C TYR A 110 5.09 1.23 -6.19
N MET A 111 5.55 1.79 -5.06
CA MET A 111 4.86 2.85 -4.32
C MET A 111 5.45 4.24 -4.59
N GLN A 112 6.32 4.38 -5.60
CA GLN A 112 6.96 5.64 -5.99
C GLN A 112 7.54 6.40 -4.78
N VAL A 113 8.41 5.73 -4.03
CA VAL A 113 9.08 6.33 -2.86
C VAL A 113 10.16 7.29 -3.34
N MET A 114 10.22 8.47 -2.74
CA MET A 114 11.26 9.46 -3.04
C MET A 114 12.61 9.06 -2.42
N PRO A 115 13.74 9.15 -3.15
CA PRO A 115 15.04 8.72 -2.66
C PRO A 115 15.52 9.44 -1.39
N PHE A 116 15.07 10.66 -1.13
CA PHE A 116 15.47 11.39 0.09
C PHE A 116 15.03 10.67 1.38
N TRP A 117 14.00 9.82 1.33
CA TRP A 117 13.58 9.03 2.49
C TRP A 117 14.65 8.05 2.95
N ILE A 118 15.48 7.53 2.04
CA ILE A 118 16.62 6.66 2.42
C ILE A 118 17.55 7.43 3.35
N GLY A 119 17.97 8.64 2.98
CA GLY A 119 18.87 9.45 3.83
C GLY A 119 18.23 9.94 5.14
N LEU A 120 16.91 9.84 5.29
CA LEU A 120 16.22 10.26 6.52
C LEU A 120 15.97 9.10 7.48
N ILE A 121 15.47 7.99 6.98
CA ILE A 121 15.00 6.88 7.82
C ILE A 121 15.65 5.56 7.44
N GLY A 122 16.46 5.53 6.39
CA GLY A 122 17.01 4.31 5.83
C GLY A 122 18.45 4.00 6.16
N ASP A 123 18.93 2.93 5.53
CA ASP A 123 20.33 2.56 5.45
C ASP A 123 20.88 2.85 4.03
N ASP A 124 22.17 3.17 3.90
CA ASP A 124 22.77 3.60 2.63
C ASP A 124 22.67 2.55 1.50
N ASP A 125 22.59 1.27 1.87
CA ASP A 125 22.51 0.15 0.93
C ASP A 125 21.06 -0.18 0.51
N ASP A 126 20.06 0.55 1.01
CA ASP A 126 18.66 0.29 0.68
C ASP A 126 18.35 0.59 -0.80
N ASN A 127 17.72 -0.38 -1.45
CA ASN A 127 17.33 -0.26 -2.85
C ASN A 127 15.81 -0.20 -3.02
N LEU A 128 15.29 0.98 -3.37
CA LEU A 128 13.87 1.23 -3.62
C LEU A 128 13.29 0.50 -4.86
N PHE A 129 14.10 -0.25 -5.62
CA PHE A 129 13.60 -1.17 -6.65
C PHE A 129 13.41 -2.60 -6.14
N HIS A 130 13.89 -2.93 -4.93
CA HIS A 130 13.61 -4.22 -4.31
C HIS A 130 12.18 -4.23 -3.76
N LEU A 131 11.46 -5.33 -4.02
CA LEU A 131 10.03 -5.46 -3.71
C LEU A 131 9.74 -5.12 -2.26
N ARG A 132 10.38 -5.84 -1.33
CA ARG A 132 10.14 -5.69 0.10
C ARG A 132 10.56 -4.32 0.61
N THR A 133 11.75 -3.85 0.26
CA THR A 133 12.24 -2.51 0.65
C THR A 133 11.28 -1.42 0.19
N ASN A 134 10.84 -1.44 -1.06
CA ASN A 134 9.92 -0.42 -1.57
C ASN A 134 8.58 -0.39 -0.84
N LEU A 135 7.98 -1.57 -0.59
CA LEU A 135 6.71 -1.69 0.11
C LEU A 135 6.85 -1.31 1.60
N ARG A 136 7.93 -1.72 2.26
CA ARG A 136 8.26 -1.35 3.64
C ARG A 136 8.31 0.16 3.80
N TYR A 137 9.05 0.85 2.93
CA TYR A 137 9.13 2.31 2.96
C TYR A 137 7.79 2.96 2.66
N GLY A 138 7.14 2.58 1.55
CA GLY A 138 5.88 3.18 1.13
C GLY A 138 4.78 3.03 2.18
N CYS A 139 4.64 1.85 2.79
CA CYS A 139 3.68 1.62 3.87
C CYS A 139 4.04 2.42 5.13
N THR A 140 5.32 2.45 5.54
CA THR A 140 5.78 3.21 6.72
C THR A 140 5.52 4.71 6.56
N ILE A 141 5.85 5.28 5.41
CA ILE A 141 5.64 6.71 5.09
C ILE A 141 4.15 7.02 4.99
N LEU A 142 3.35 6.15 4.37
CA LEU A 142 1.90 6.36 4.29
C LEU A 142 1.27 6.33 5.68
N ARG A 143 1.62 5.36 6.52
CA ARG A 143 1.17 5.29 7.92
C ARG A 143 1.51 6.56 8.68
N HIS A 144 2.76 7.02 8.58
CA HIS A 144 3.21 8.27 9.19
C HIS A 144 2.30 9.46 8.82
N TYR A 145 1.95 9.61 7.54
CA TYR A 145 1.03 10.67 7.14
C TYR A 145 -0.41 10.47 7.58
N VAL A 146 -0.89 9.22 7.68
CA VAL A 146 -2.22 8.94 8.26
C VAL A 146 -2.23 9.34 9.75
N ASP A 147 -1.14 9.12 10.49
CA ASP A 147 -1.02 9.56 11.89
C ASP A 147 -1.03 11.09 12.03
N ILE A 148 -0.20 11.79 11.23
CA ILE A 148 -0.16 13.26 11.21
C ILE A 148 -1.56 13.84 10.92
N GLU A 149 -2.27 13.21 9.98
CA GLU A 149 -3.59 13.65 9.56
C GLU A 149 -4.73 13.05 10.39
N LYS A 150 -4.42 12.43 11.54
CA LYS A 150 -5.39 11.90 12.51
C LYS A 150 -6.42 10.96 11.88
N GLY A 151 -5.98 10.08 10.99
CA GLY A 151 -6.84 9.16 10.26
C GLY A 151 -7.53 9.76 9.03
N ASN A 152 -7.35 11.05 8.72
CA ASN A 152 -7.89 11.64 7.50
C ASN A 152 -7.12 11.16 6.26
N LEU A 153 -7.58 10.05 5.70
CA LEU A 153 -6.94 9.39 4.58
C LEU A 153 -6.83 10.28 3.34
N PHE A 154 -7.82 11.14 3.07
CA PHE A 154 -7.77 12.07 1.94
C PHE A 154 -6.58 13.02 2.04
N ARG A 155 -6.35 13.59 3.23
CA ARG A 155 -5.22 14.50 3.48
C ARG A 155 -3.89 13.73 3.52
N ALA A 156 -3.87 12.54 4.12
CA ALA A 156 -2.68 11.69 4.16
C ALA A 156 -2.19 11.29 2.76
N LEU A 157 -3.10 10.88 1.87
CA LEU A 157 -2.78 10.63 0.45
C LEU A 157 -2.28 11.89 -0.26
N GLY A 158 -2.86 13.05 0.07
CA GLY A 158 -2.37 14.33 -0.42
C GLY A 158 -0.92 14.61 0.00
N ARG A 159 -0.54 14.31 1.25
CA ARG A 159 0.86 14.44 1.71
C ARG A 159 1.79 13.44 1.06
N TYR A 160 1.39 12.17 1.03
CA TYR A 160 2.16 11.08 0.42
C TYR A 160 2.58 11.44 -1.01
N ASN A 161 1.66 12.01 -1.78
CA ASN A 161 1.92 12.45 -3.14
C ASN A 161 2.63 13.81 -3.26
N GLY A 162 2.57 14.67 -2.24
CA GLY A 162 2.98 16.07 -2.36
C GLY A 162 1.93 17.00 -2.96
N SER A 163 0.66 16.61 -2.94
CA SER A 163 -0.48 17.38 -3.45
C SER A 163 -1.47 17.78 -2.34
N LEU A 164 -0.99 18.04 -1.12
CA LEU A 164 -1.84 18.38 0.02
C LEU A 164 -2.84 19.49 -0.33
N GLY A 165 -4.12 19.27 0.00
CA GLY A 165 -5.23 20.17 -0.34
C GLY A 165 -5.80 19.99 -1.75
N LYS A 166 -5.17 19.22 -2.63
CA LYS A 166 -5.68 18.92 -3.99
C LYS A 166 -6.39 17.58 -4.03
N ALA A 167 -7.60 17.56 -4.61
CA ALA A 167 -8.44 16.37 -4.63
C ALA A 167 -8.06 15.30 -5.66
N ARG A 168 -7.31 15.68 -6.71
CA ARG A 168 -7.07 14.80 -7.87
C ARG A 168 -6.43 13.46 -7.48
N TYR A 169 -5.31 13.49 -6.76
CA TYR A 169 -4.60 12.27 -6.40
C TYR A 169 -5.37 11.41 -5.37
N PRO A 170 -5.85 11.96 -4.23
CA PRO A 170 -6.65 11.18 -3.30
C PRO A 170 -7.87 10.52 -3.96
N ASN A 171 -8.58 11.24 -4.83
CA ASN A 171 -9.74 10.69 -5.53
C ASN A 171 -9.38 9.54 -6.46
N LEU A 172 -8.21 9.57 -7.12
CA LEU A 172 -7.77 8.46 -7.97
C LEU A 172 -7.51 7.19 -7.17
N VAL A 173 -6.81 7.31 -6.03
CA VAL A 173 -6.52 6.20 -5.12
C VAL A 173 -7.82 5.65 -4.54
N LEU A 174 -8.65 6.50 -3.93
CA LEU A 174 -9.93 6.08 -3.32
C LEU A 174 -10.91 5.49 -4.35
N ARG A 175 -10.85 5.94 -5.61
CA ARG A 175 -11.64 5.34 -6.70
C ARG A 175 -11.10 3.97 -7.09
N ALA A 176 -9.78 3.82 -7.21
CA ALA A 176 -9.15 2.52 -7.48
C ALA A 176 -9.45 1.53 -6.35
N TRP A 177 -9.37 1.97 -5.10
CA TRP A 177 -9.68 1.16 -3.92
C TRP A 177 -11.12 0.62 -4.00
N ARG A 178 -12.10 1.51 -4.15
CA ARG A 178 -13.53 1.12 -4.22
C ARG A 178 -13.89 0.25 -5.43
N ARG A 179 -13.31 0.53 -6.60
CA ARG A 179 -13.72 -0.15 -7.85
C ARG A 179 -12.94 -1.43 -8.14
N ASN A 180 -11.66 -1.47 -7.79
CA ASN A 180 -10.77 -2.54 -8.24
C ASN A 180 -10.33 -3.43 -7.08
N TRP A 181 -10.19 -2.87 -5.88
CA TRP A 181 -9.52 -3.56 -4.77
C TRP A 181 -10.45 -3.92 -3.61
N HIS A 182 -11.63 -3.31 -3.51
CA HIS A 182 -12.62 -3.64 -2.49
C HIS A 182 -12.81 -5.16 -2.35
N TRP A 183 -12.76 -5.64 -1.11
CA TRP A 183 -12.83 -7.05 -0.77
C TRP A 183 -13.56 -7.20 0.56
N ASN A 184 -14.64 -7.98 0.52
CA ASN A 184 -15.31 -8.46 1.71
C ASN A 184 -15.10 -9.97 1.72
N ASP A 185 -14.63 -10.52 2.83
CA ASP A 185 -14.30 -11.95 2.94
C ASP A 185 -15.52 -12.88 2.94
N GLY A 186 -16.72 -12.31 2.81
CA GLY A 186 -18.01 -12.99 2.71
C GLY A 186 -18.50 -13.61 4.03
N THR A 187 -17.79 -13.45 5.15
CA THR A 187 -18.16 -14.11 6.41
C THR A 187 -19.20 -13.35 7.24
N VAL A 188 -19.56 -12.12 6.85
CA VAL A 188 -20.51 -11.27 7.59
C VAL A 188 -21.99 -11.49 7.19
N ALA A 189 -22.30 -12.40 6.24
CA ALA A 189 -23.67 -12.60 5.74
C ALA A 189 -24.38 -13.88 6.24
N ALA A 190 -23.88 -14.54 7.29
CA ALA A 190 -24.42 -15.80 7.79
C ALA A 190 -24.82 -15.76 9.29
N GLY A 191 -25.36 -14.63 9.75
CA GLY A 191 -25.84 -14.50 11.12
C GLY A 191 -26.82 -13.34 11.28
N ASP A 192 -28.02 -13.48 10.73
CA ASP A 192 -29.25 -12.76 11.17
C ASP A 192 -30.46 -13.31 10.40
N GLY A 193 -30.76 -14.58 10.62
CA GLY A 193 -31.82 -15.31 9.91
C GLY A 193 -32.55 -16.33 10.75
N THR A 194 -32.68 -16.12 12.07
CA THR A 194 -33.57 -16.92 12.93
C THR A 194 -34.07 -16.11 14.12
N ASN A 195 -35.18 -15.39 13.98
CA ASN A 195 -36.27 -15.41 14.95
C ASN A 195 -37.41 -14.50 14.48
N GLU A 196 -38.50 -15.10 14.02
CA GLU A 196 -39.87 -14.73 14.42
C GLU A 196 -40.87 -15.65 13.70
N ALA A 197 -41.00 -16.87 14.24
CA ALA A 197 -42.21 -17.66 14.16
C ALA A 197 -42.13 -18.70 15.27
N ILE A 198 -42.76 -18.42 16.41
CA ILE A 198 -43.47 -19.36 17.29
C ILE A 198 -44.11 -18.54 18.44
N ALA A 199 -45.45 -18.57 18.44
CA ALA A 199 -46.37 -18.58 19.57
C ALA A 199 -46.18 -17.58 20.74
N ASN A 200 -47.09 -16.61 20.85
CA ASN A 200 -48.30 -16.70 21.69
C ASN A 200 -49.22 -15.51 21.44
#